data_AF-A0A1Q5Q8L8-F1
#
_entry.id   AF-A0A1Q5Q8L8-F1
#
_cell.length_a   1.000
_cell.length_b   1.000
_cell.length_c   1.000
_cell.angle_alpha   90.00
_cell.angle_beta   90.00
_cell.angle_gamma   90.00
#
_symmetry.space_group_name_H-M   'P 1'
#
loop_
_entity.id
_entity.type
_entity.pdbx_description
1 polymer ?
#
loop_
_entity_poly.entity_id
_entity_poly.type
_entity_poly.pdbx_seq_one_letter_code
_entity_poly.pdbx_strand_id
1 'polypeptide(L)'
;MEISIRIPNFDSLSTDGLYQRFGKPYKVPIRRVDGKPGEPHAPPHAIYPMGLGMPANEVDNPEILISDYGTSFIVSQTPSPILHTPALYSPPERLFQ
;
A
#
# COMPACT_ATOMS: atom_id res chain seq x y z
N MET A 1 -5.37 -9.93 -5.22
CA MET A 1 -4.85 -10.20 -3.86
C MET A 1 -3.88 -9.09 -3.52
N GLU A 2 -4.27 -8.31 -2.52
CA GLU A 2 -3.48 -7.24 -1.94
C GLU A 2 -3.19 -7.67 -0.50
N ILE A 3 -1.92 -7.58 -0.13
CA ILE A 3 -1.43 -7.92 1.21
C ILE A 3 -1.03 -6.59 1.87
N SER A 4 -1.64 -6.31 3.01
CA SER A 4 -1.33 -5.15 3.84
C SER A 4 -0.65 -5.59 5.13
N ILE A 5 0.29 -4.79 5.63
CA ILE A 5 0.93 -4.99 6.95
C ILE A 5 0.31 -3.99 7.92
N ARG A 6 -0.22 -4.48 9.03
CA ARG A 6 -0.74 -3.62 10.08
C ARG A 6 0.40 -3.13 10.97
N ILE A 7 0.44 -1.82 11.20
CA ILE A 7 1.39 -1.22 12.13
C ILE A 7 0.76 -1.23 13.53
N PRO A 8 1.38 -1.90 14.52
CA PRO A 8 0.82 -1.95 15.87
C PRO A 8 0.65 -0.56 16.47
N ASN A 9 -0.50 -0.36 17.12
CA ASN A 9 -0.88 0.86 17.83
C ASN A 9 -0.92 2.13 16.98
N PHE A 10 -0.89 2.03 15.64
CA PHE A 10 -0.85 3.20 14.76
C PHE A 10 -2.03 4.15 15.00
N ASP A 11 -3.24 3.61 15.12
CA ASP A 11 -4.48 4.38 15.34
C ASP A 11 -4.55 5.09 16.70
N SER A 12 -3.70 4.66 17.66
CA SER A 12 -3.66 5.23 19.01
C SER A 12 -2.60 6.33 19.18
N LEU A 13 -1.74 6.55 18.17
CA LEU A 13 -0.67 7.54 18.26
C LEU A 13 -1.22 8.96 18.10
N SER A 14 -0.75 9.88 18.94
CA SER A 14 -0.91 11.31 18.69
C SER A 14 -0.08 11.75 17.49
N THR A 15 -0.38 12.93 16.94
CA THR A 15 0.43 13.53 15.86
C THR A 15 1.91 13.65 16.25
N ASP A 16 2.20 14.04 17.48
CA ASP A 16 3.59 14.11 17.97
C ASP A 16 4.23 12.73 18.09
N GLY A 17 3.47 11.72 18.53
CA GLY A 17 3.92 10.32 18.55
C GLY A 17 4.23 9.77 17.16
N LEU A 18 3.42 10.12 16.15
CA LEU A 18 3.70 9.80 14.75
C LEU A 18 5.01 10.45 14.30
N TYR A 19 5.23 11.72 14.61
CA TYR A 19 6.47 12.41 14.25
C TYR A 19 7.70 11.90 14.98
N GLN A 20 7.55 11.48 16.24
CA GLN A 20 8.64 10.86 16.98
C GLN A 20 9.03 9.50 16.38
N ARG A 21 8.04 8.70 15.95
CA ARG A 21 8.28 7.36 15.40
C ARG A 21 8.75 7.37 13.95
N PHE A 22 8.18 8.24 13.12
CA PHE A 22 8.37 8.22 11.66
C PHE A 22 9.06 9.47 11.10
N GLY A 23 9.30 10.47 11.94
CA GLY A 23 9.83 11.77 11.51
C GLY A 23 8.74 12.76 11.11
N LYS A 24 9.13 14.04 11.00
CA LYS A 24 8.24 15.11 10.56
C LYS A 24 8.11 15.12 9.03
N PRO A 25 6.95 15.54 8.47
CA PRO A 25 6.75 15.68 7.04
C PRO A 25 7.83 16.54 6.39
N TYR A 26 8.43 16.02 5.32
CA TYR A 26 9.46 16.72 4.57
C TYR A 26 8.84 17.50 3.41
N LYS A 27 8.91 18.83 3.46
CA LYS A 27 8.40 19.72 2.41
C LYS A 27 9.42 19.87 1.29
N VAL A 28 8.97 19.68 0.05
CA VAL A 28 9.77 19.92 -1.15
C VAL A 28 9.11 21.00 -2.02
N PRO A 29 9.86 21.98 -2.53
CA PRO A 29 9.29 23.01 -3.38
C PRO A 29 8.82 22.42 -4.71
N ILE A 30 7.65 22.86 -5.16
CA ILE A 30 7.18 22.56 -6.53
C ILE A 30 7.57 23.73 -7.41
N ARG A 31 8.18 23.42 -8.55
CA ARG A 31 8.58 24.40 -9.56
C ARG A 31 8.20 23.91 -10.94
N ARG A 32 7.85 24.85 -11.81
CA ARG A 32 7.61 24.53 -13.22
C ARG A 32 8.92 24.12 -13.88
N VAL A 33 8.82 23.17 -14.80
CA VAL A 33 9.97 22.67 -15.57
C VAL A 33 10.59 23.79 -16.43
N ASP A 34 9.76 24.72 -16.91
CA ASP A 34 10.19 25.87 -17.70
C ASP A 34 10.76 27.04 -16.87
N GLY A 35 10.87 26.88 -15.54
CA GLY A 35 11.44 27.88 -14.63
C GLY A 35 10.56 29.11 -14.38
N LYS A 36 9.35 29.19 -14.97
CA LYS A 36 8.43 30.31 -14.74
C LYS A 36 7.76 30.23 -13.36
N PRO A 37 7.16 31.32 -12.87
CA PRO A 37 6.35 31.30 -11.66
C PRO A 37 5.17 30.32 -11.78
N GLY A 38 4.83 29.67 -10.66
CA GLY A 38 3.62 28.87 -10.55
C GLY A 38 2.37 29.72 -10.74
N GLU A 39 1.31 29.13 -11.28
CA GLU A 39 0.00 29.78 -11.36
C GLU A 39 -0.54 30.06 -9.94
N PRO A 40 -1.44 31.04 -9.76
CA PRO A 40 -1.96 31.42 -8.43
C PRO A 40 -2.58 30.26 -7.64
N HIS A 41 -3.04 29.21 -8.33
CA HIS A 41 -3.67 28.03 -7.73
C HIS A 41 -2.77 26.79 -7.76
N ALA A 42 -1.52 26.91 -8.21
CA ALA A 42 -0.57 25.81 -8.17
C ALA A 42 -0.07 25.61 -6.73
N PRO A 43 0.06 24.37 -6.23
CA PRO A 43 0.61 24.12 -4.91
C PRO A 43 2.08 24.58 -4.86
N PRO A 44 2.49 25.37 -3.85
CA PRO A 44 3.86 25.87 -3.78
C PRO A 44 4.87 24.80 -3.32
N HIS A 45 4.38 23.72 -2.70
CA HIS A 45 5.20 22.62 -2.21
C HIS A 45 4.40 21.31 -2.21
N ALA A 46 5.13 20.20 -2.20
CA ALA A 46 4.62 18.87 -1.89
C ALA A 46 5.21 18.39 -0.56
N ILE A 47 4.58 17.37 0.00
CA ILE A 47 5.15 16.56 1.09
C ILE A 47 5.72 15.30 0.46
N TYR A 48 6.98 14.99 0.76
CA TYR A 48 7.56 13.73 0.34
C TYR A 48 6.82 12.59 1.05
N PRO A 49 6.35 11.56 0.32
CA PRO A 49 5.64 10.46 0.93
C PRO A 49 6.56 9.75 1.93
N MET A 50 5.99 9.32 3.04
CA MET A 50 6.72 8.50 4.01
C MET A 50 7.10 7.17 3.36
N GLY A 51 8.38 6.86 3.32
CA GLY A 51 8.86 5.53 2.92
C GLY A 51 8.70 4.56 4.08
N LEU A 52 7.78 3.61 3.97
CA LEU A 52 7.56 2.54 4.96
C LEU A 52 8.28 1.23 4.58
N GLY A 53 9.27 1.30 3.69
CA GLY A 53 10.03 0.12 3.27
C GLY A 53 10.96 -0.35 4.39
N MET A 54 10.79 -1.59 4.83
CA MET A 54 11.71 -2.27 5.72
C MET A 54 11.95 -3.71 5.24
N PRO A 55 13.14 -4.28 5.42
CA PRO A 55 13.40 -5.68 5.10
C PRO A 55 12.46 -6.61 5.86
N ALA A 56 11.92 -7.63 5.20
CA ALA A 56 10.93 -8.53 5.81
C ALA A 56 11.48 -9.26 7.05
N ASN A 57 12.77 -9.57 7.06
CA ASN A 57 13.48 -10.19 8.19
C ASN A 57 13.71 -9.26 9.38
N GLU A 58 13.47 -7.96 9.22
CA GLU A 58 13.58 -6.95 10.29
C GLU A 58 12.20 -6.56 10.84
N VAL A 59 11.11 -7.11 10.28
CA VAL A 59 9.76 -6.86 10.77
C VAL A 59 9.52 -7.74 11.99
N ASP A 60 9.46 -7.13 13.17
CA ASP A 60 9.13 -7.82 14.41
C ASP A 60 7.61 -8.09 14.48
N ASN A 61 7.25 -9.38 14.57
CA ASN A 61 5.87 -9.89 14.70
C ASN A 61 4.82 -9.18 13.80
N PRO A 62 4.94 -9.26 12.46
CA PRO A 62 4.00 -8.60 11.56
C PRO A 62 2.58 -9.17 11.68
N GLU A 63 1.59 -8.30 11.81
CA GLU A 63 0.19 -8.65 11.58
C GLU A 63 -0.14 -8.42 10.10
N ILE A 64 -0.44 -9.52 9.40
CA ILE A 64 -0.72 -9.52 7.96
C ILE A 64 -2.23 -9.50 7.74
N LEU A 65 -2.69 -8.60 6.88
CA LEU A 65 -4.09 -8.47 6.48
C LEU A 65 -4.25 -8.75 5.00
N ILE A 66 -5.24 -9.56 4.64
CA ILE A 66 -5.72 -9.72 3.27
C ILE A 66 -6.86 -8.72 3.10
N SER A 67 -6.65 -7.69 2.27
CA SER A 67 -7.62 -6.59 2.07
C SER A 67 -8.45 -6.76 0.80
N ASP A 68 -7.86 -7.33 -0.25
CA ASP A 68 -8.51 -7.47 -1.55
C ASP A 68 -9.10 -8.87 -1.76
N TYR A 69 -10.44 -8.90 -1.77
CA TYR A 69 -11.26 -10.07 -2.08
C TYR A 69 -12.03 -9.90 -3.39
N GLY A 70 -11.64 -8.96 -4.27
CA GLY A 70 -12.38 -8.64 -5.49
C GLY A 70 -12.52 -9.80 -6.48
N THR A 71 -11.67 -10.82 -6.36
CA THR A 71 -11.72 -12.06 -7.16
C THR A 71 -12.08 -13.30 -6.32
N SER A 72 -12.51 -13.11 -5.08
CA SER A 72 -12.93 -14.20 -4.19
C SER A 72 -14.36 -14.63 -4.51
N PHE A 73 -14.69 -15.89 -4.23
CA PHE A 73 -16.02 -16.45 -4.46
C PHE A 73 -16.40 -17.43 -3.34
N ILE A 74 -17.70 -17.70 -3.21
CA ILE A 74 -18.23 -18.68 -2.26
C ILE A 74 -18.44 -20.00 -3.01
N VAL A 75 -17.71 -21.05 -2.61
CA VAL A 75 -17.70 -22.36 -3.29
C VAL A 75 -19.11 -22.94 -3.48
N SER A 76 -19.99 -22.83 -2.47
CA SER A 76 -21.36 -23.34 -2.55
C SER A 76 -22.26 -22.60 -3.53
N GLN A 77 -21.92 -21.36 -3.90
CA GLN A 77 -22.67 -20.53 -4.84
C GLN A 77 -22.07 -20.53 -6.25
N THR A 78 -20.78 -20.85 -6.38
CA THR A 78 -20.06 -20.86 -7.65
C THR A 78 -19.15 -22.08 -7.74
N PRO A 79 -19.68 -23.26 -8.12
CA PRO A 79 -18.92 -24.51 -8.13
C PRO A 79 -17.80 -24.55 -9.17
N SER A 80 -17.90 -23.74 -10.24
CA SER A 80 -16.91 -23.66 -11.31
C SER A 80 -16.64 -22.19 -11.68
N PRO A 81 -15.92 -21.46 -10.82
CA PRO A 81 -15.61 -20.05 -11.03
C PRO A 81 -14.54 -19.87 -12.12
N ILE A 82 -14.55 -18.72 -12.78
CA ILE A 82 -13.42 -18.30 -13.61
C ILE A 82 -12.34 -17.78 -12.68
N LEU A 83 -11.18 -18.43 -12.67
CA LEU A 83 -10.05 -18.05 -11.84
C LEU A 83 -9.18 -17.02 -12.57
N HIS A 84 -9.02 -15.85 -11.94
CA HIS A 84 -8.14 -14.78 -12.42
C HIS A 84 -6.75 -14.81 -11.79
N THR A 85 -6.39 -15.91 -11.12
CA THR A 85 -5.08 -16.08 -10.49
C THR A 85 -3.96 -15.93 -11.53
N PRO A 86 -2.88 -15.17 -11.28
CA PRO A 86 -1.74 -15.11 -12.18
C PRO A 86 -1.08 -16.49 -12.37
N ALA A 87 -0.42 -16.71 -13.52
CA ALA A 87 0.19 -18.01 -13.85
C ALA A 87 1.17 -18.52 -12.78
N LEU A 88 2.00 -17.62 -12.22
CA LEU A 88 2.97 -17.95 -11.17
C LEU A 88 2.34 -18.53 -9.89
N TYR A 89 1.10 -18.16 -9.61
CA TYR A 89 0.37 -18.57 -8.40
C TYR A 89 -0.78 -19.54 -8.72
N SER A 90 -0.85 -20.01 -9.97
CA SER A 90 -1.91 -20.91 -10.39
C SER A 90 -1.66 -22.30 -9.84
N PRO A 91 -2.71 -22.98 -9.37
CA PRO A 91 -2.57 -24.35 -8.90
C PRO A 91 -2.44 -25.30 -10.10
N PRO A 92 -1.89 -26.51 -9.91
CA PRO A 92 -1.53 -27.42 -11.01
C PRO A 92 -2.72 -27.89 -11.84
N GLU A 93 -3.93 -27.97 -11.27
CA GLU A 93 -5.16 -28.34 -11.98
C GLU A 93 -5.49 -27.43 -13.17
N ARG A 94 -5.00 -26.18 -13.15
CA ARG A 94 -5.15 -25.26 -14.29
C ARG A 94 -4.43 -25.76 -15.55
N LEU A 95 -3.46 -26.66 -15.40
CA LEU A 95 -2.74 -27.26 -16.51
C LEU A 95 -3.51 -28.42 -17.16
N PHE A 96 -4.53 -28.94 -16.49
CA PHE A 96 -5.30 -30.12 -16.91
C PHE A 96 -6.75 -29.79 -17.28
N GLN A 97 -7.09 -28.50 -17.43
CA GLN A 97 -8.36 -28.03 -17.98
C GLN A 97 -8.40 -28.11 -19.51
#